data_AF-A0A923WZ63-F1
#
_entry.id   AF-A0A923WZ63-F1
#
_cell.length_a   1.000
_cell.length_b   1.000
_cell.length_c   1.000
_cell.angle_alpha   90.00
_cell.angle_beta   90.00
_cell.angle_gamma   90.00
#
_symmetry.space_group_name_H-M   'P 1'
#
loop_
_entity.id
_entity.type
_entity.pdbx_description
1 polymer ?
#
loop_
_entity_poly.entity_id
_entity_poly.type
_entity_poly.pdbx_seq_one_letter_code
_entity_poly.pdbx_strand_id
1 'polypeptide(L)' 'MVAHVTPPAAPDASLQIPRDPSARDTARQAALIESINRLREETNAVIHAHNYQYPEIQDIADYVGDSLGLS' A
#
# COMPACT_ATOMS: atom_id res chain seq x y z
N MET A 1 -32.29 -26.08 -29.64
CA MET A 1 -31.18 -25.09 -29.70
C MET A 1 -31.22 -24.30 -28.41
N VAL A 2 -30.35 -24.61 -27.45
CA VAL A 2 -30.22 -23.83 -26.22
C VAL A 2 -29.27 -22.67 -26.49
N ALA A 3 -29.76 -21.43 -26.39
CA ALA A 3 -28.92 -20.25 -26.55
C ALA A 3 -28.04 -20.12 -25.31
N HIS A 4 -26.75 -20.41 -25.47
CA HIS A 4 -25.73 -20.11 -24.47
C HIS A 4 -25.54 -18.59 -24.46
N VAL A 5 -26.16 -17.90 -23.50
CA VAL A 5 -25.89 -16.48 -23.24
C VAL A 5 -24.62 -16.40 -22.39
N THR A 6 -23.54 -15.90 -22.98
CA THR A 6 -22.34 -15.53 -22.21
C THR A 6 -22.65 -14.23 -21.46
N PRO A 7 -22.41 -14.15 -20.13
CA PRO A 7 -22.61 -12.89 -19.42
C PRO A 7 -21.62 -11.83 -19.94
N PRO A 8 -22.01 -10.54 -20.00
CA PRO A 8 -21.09 -9.48 -20.40
C PRO A 8 -19.92 -9.43 -19.41
N ALA A 9 -18.69 -9.43 -19.94
CA ALA A 9 -17.51 -9.18 -19.14
C ALA A 9 -17.70 -7.83 -18.41
N ALA A 10 -17.73 -7.86 -17.07
CA ALA A 10 -17.60 -6.65 -16.30
C ALA A 10 -16.32 -5.94 -16.76
N PRO A 11 -16.30 -4.59 -16.90
CA PRO A 11 -15.05 -3.88 -16.94
C PRO A 11 -14.45 -4.08 -15.55
N ASP A 12 -13.65 -5.13 -15.39
CA ASP A 12 -12.75 -5.23 -14.27
C ASP A 12 -11.74 -4.11 -14.50
N ALA A 13 -12.10 -2.92 -14.03
CA ALA A 13 -11.18 -1.89 -13.65
C ALA A 13 -10.39 -2.44 -12.46
N SER A 14 -9.63 -3.51 -12.72
CA SER A 14 -8.41 -3.86 -12.05
C SER A 14 -7.71 -2.54 -11.86
N LEU A 15 -7.80 -2.03 -10.63
CA LEU A 15 -6.98 -0.98 -10.10
C LEU A 15 -5.59 -1.25 -10.66
N GLN A 16 -5.18 -0.48 -11.67
CA GLN A 16 -3.85 -0.59 -12.27
C GLN A 16 -2.90 0.02 -11.26
N ILE A 17 -2.80 -0.61 -10.09
CA ILE A 17 -1.64 -0.46 -9.24
C ILE A 17 -0.52 -0.93 -10.16
N PRO A 18 0.44 -0.05 -10.49
CA PRO A 18 1.62 -0.47 -11.21
C PRO A 18 2.17 -1.70 -10.47
N ARG A 19 2.15 -2.87 -11.13
CA ARG A 19 2.64 -4.12 -10.53
C ARG A 19 4.14 -4.06 -10.25
N ASP A 20 4.78 -3.05 -10.79
CA ASP A 20 6.16 -2.71 -10.55
C ASP A 20 6.27 -1.50 -9.60
N PRO A 21 6.66 -1.69 -8.33
CA PRO A 21 6.84 -0.59 -7.38
C PRO A 21 8.00 0.33 -7.76
N SER A 22 8.96 -0.13 -8.58
CA SER A 22 10.13 0.66 -8.99
C SER A 22 9.81 1.69 -10.08
N ALA A 23 8.67 1.55 -10.76
CA ALA A 23 8.19 2.49 -11.77
C ALA A 23 7.43 3.70 -11.19
N ARG A 24 7.29 3.81 -9.86
CA ARG A 24 6.65 4.97 -9.21
C ARG A 24 7.64 6.14 -9.20
N ASP A 25 7.19 7.31 -9.66
CA ASP A 25 7.92 8.58 -9.54
C ASP A 25 8.53 8.73 -8.14
N THR A 26 9.87 8.68 -8.04
CA THR A 26 10.60 8.82 -6.76
C THR A 26 10.24 10.15 -6.08
N ALA A 27 10.01 11.20 -6.86
CA ALA A 27 9.56 12.51 -6.36
C ALA A 27 8.19 12.43 -5.67
N ARG A 28 7.26 11.65 -6.21
CA ARG A 28 5.94 11.44 -5.61
C ARG A 28 6.04 10.62 -4.33
N GLN A 29 6.91 9.61 -4.31
CA GLN A 29 7.14 8.79 -3.11
C GLN A 29 7.74 9.64 -1.97
N ALA A 30 8.74 10.47 -2.27
CA ALA A 30 9.33 11.38 -1.29
C ALA A 30 8.28 12.36 -0.71
N ALA A 31 7.42 12.93 -1.56
CA ALA A 31 6.34 13.82 -1.12
C ALA A 31 5.31 13.11 -0.22
N LEU A 32 5.01 11.83 -0.50
CA LEU A 32 4.13 11.03 0.35
C LEU A 32 4.77 10.74 1.72
N ILE A 33 6.05 10.37 1.74
CA ILE A 33 6.79 10.11 2.99
C ILE A 33 6.83 11.37 3.85
N GLU A 34 7.12 12.54 3.26
CA GLU A 34 7.09 13.82 3.97
C GLU A 34 5.70 14.11 4.57
N SER A 35 4.64 13.91 3.78
CA SER A 35 3.27 14.12 4.25
C SER A 35 2.89 13.20 5.40
N ILE A 36 3.32 11.93 5.34
CA ILE A 36 3.10 10.94 6.41
C ILE A 36 3.87 11.35 7.68
N ASN A 37 5.13 11.74 7.56
CA ASN A 37 5.96 12.19 8.69
C ASN A 37 5.37 13.42 9.38
N ARG A 38 4.91 14.40 8.60
CA ARG A 38 4.23 15.59 9.13
C ARG A 38 2.97 15.18 9.91
N LEU A 39 2.13 14.31 9.34
CA LEU A 39 0.91 13.87 10.02
C LEU A 39 1.22 13.08 11.30
N ARG A 40 2.26 12.24 11.29
CA ARG A 40 2.74 11.51 12.47
C ARG A 40 3.08 12.48 13.61
N GLU A 41 3.79 13.56 13.32
CA GLU A 41 4.14 14.59 14.31
C GLU A 41 2.91 15.37 14.79
N GLU A 42 2.03 15.81 13.88
CA GLU A 42 0.82 16.56 14.23
C GLU A 42 -0.16 15.76 15.10
N THR A 43 -0.19 14.44 14.90
CA THR A 43 -1.09 13.54 15.63
C THR A 43 -0.42 12.81 16.80
N ASN A 44 0.89 13.00 16.97
CA ASN A 44 1.71 12.22 17.91
C ASN A 44 1.48 10.70 17.75
N ALA A 45 1.37 10.24 16.50
CA ALA A 45 1.11 8.85 16.17
C ALA A 45 2.40 8.02 16.15
N VAL A 46 2.25 6.70 16.36
CA VAL A 46 3.33 5.71 16.21
C VAL A 46 2.95 4.78 15.07
N ILE A 47 3.89 4.54 14.15
CA ILE A 47 3.69 3.69 12.98
C ILE A 47 4.23 2.29 13.28
N HIS A 48 3.35 1.29 13.25
CA HIS A 48 3.71 -0.12 13.33
C HIS A 48 3.57 -0.77 11.94
N ALA A 49 4.57 -1.53 11.52
CA ALA A 49 4.53 -2.29 10.26
C ALA A 49 4.68 -3.79 10.51
N HIS A 50 3.96 -4.58 9.72
CA HIS A 50 4.14 -6.03 9.73
C HIS A 50 5.37 -6.44 8.91
N ASN A 51 6.03 -7.53 9.30
CA ASN A 51 7.17 -8.12 8.57
C ASN A 51 6.90 -8.42 7.08
N TYR A 52 5.63 -8.49 6.66
CA TYR A 52 5.23 -8.82 5.28
C TYR A 52 4.97 -7.59 4.41
N GLN A 53 5.15 -6.38 4.96
CA GLN A 53 4.95 -5.15 4.20
C GLN A 53 6.16 -4.87 3.31
N TYR A 54 5.97 -4.07 2.24
CA TYR A 54 7.07 -3.64 1.38
C TYR A 54 8.18 -2.91 2.17
N PRO A 55 9.46 -3.04 1.76
CA PRO A 55 10.59 -2.40 2.45
C PRO A 55 10.39 -0.90 2.66
N GLU A 56 9.89 -0.19 1.64
CA GLU A 56 9.60 1.24 1.69
C GLU A 56 8.60 1.65 2.80
N ILE A 57 7.76 0.72 3.26
CA ILE A 57 6.84 0.95 4.38
C ILE A 57 7.49 0.59 5.71
N GLN A 58 8.34 -0.43 5.74
CA GLN A 58 9.09 -0.79 6.95
C GLN A 58 10.08 0.33 7.31
N ASP A 59 10.70 0.97 6.31
CA ASP A 59 11.67 2.07 6.49
C ASP A 59 11.08 3.30 7.20
N ILE A 60 9.77 3.53 7.10
CA ILE A 60 9.08 4.66 7.73
C ILE A 60 8.40 4.29 9.06
N ALA A 61 8.41 3.02 9.45
CA ALA A 61 7.76 2.54 10.66
C ALA A 61 8.68 2.70 11.88
N ASP A 62 8.08 3.01 13.03
CA ASP A 62 8.80 3.10 14.32
C ASP A 62 9.09 1.70 14.88
N TYR A 63 8.16 0.76 14.65
CA TYR A 63 8.29 -0.64 15.03
C TYR A 63 7.90 -1.57 13.89
N VAL A 64 8.68 -2.63 13.71
CA VAL A 64 8.41 -3.71 12.75
C VAL A 64 8.33 -5.03 13.49
N GLY A 65 7.27 -5.80 13.26
CA GLY A 65 7.07 -7.06 13.97
C GLY A 65 6.01 -7.95 13.34
N ASP A 66 5.83 -9.14 13.91
CA ASP A 66 4.70 -10.01 13.62
C ASP A 66 3.59 -9.81 14.66
N SER A 67 2.46 -10.48 14.49
CA SER A 67 1.30 -10.54 15.38
C SER A 67 1.66 -10.65 16.88
N LEU A 68 2.69 -11.42 17.23
CA LEU A 68 3.18 -11.61 18.61
C LEU A 68 4.05 -10.46 19.13
N GLY A 69 4.68 -9.69 18.23
CA GLY A 69 5.58 -8.59 18.55
C GLY A 69 4.93 -7.20 18.50
N LEU A 70 3.68 -7.11 18.07
CA LEU A 70 2.93 -5.85 17.89
C LEU A 70 1.63 -5.79 18.72
N SER A 71 1.48 -6.65 19.74
CA SER A 71 0.31 -6.71 20.65
C SER A 71 0.45 -5.81 21.88
#